data_AF-A0A2J0MZB2-F1
#
_entry.id   AF-A0A2J0MZB2-F1
#
_cell.length_a   1.000
_cell.length_b   1.000
_cell.length_c   1.000
_cell.angle_alpha   90.00
_cell.angle_beta   90.00
_cell.angle_gamma   90.00
#
_symmetry.space_group_name_H-M   'P 1'
#
loop_
_entity.id
_entity.type
_entity.pdbx_description
1 polymer ?
#
loop_
_entity_poly.entity_id
_entity_poly.type
_entity_poly.pdbx_seq_one_letter_code
_entity_poly.pdbx_strand_id
1 'polypeptide(L)'
;MPNSSNHQVYKAEKTINDVLFGLCLFITLAALGMVLTQFFSRGDFPPPRIDTFYIGVLLVYSLHKEALRWLQEKGSESQQRKGEYFVYIWIIITALLYLINFLTHDYFSYSQSGEQVATLAEMSFTTLEVGGVFLFTRLFKIASLYLFAQKN
;
A
#
# COMPACT_ATOMS: atom_id res chain seq x y z
N MET A 1 6.04 -16.46 35.51
CA MET A 1 7.11 -15.54 35.10
C MET A 1 7.09 -15.46 33.59
N PRO A 2 6.85 -14.29 32.96
CA PRO A 2 6.88 -14.19 31.50
C PRO A 2 8.29 -14.49 30.99
N ASN A 3 8.39 -15.40 30.01
CA ASN A 3 9.63 -15.96 29.50
C ASN A 3 10.49 -14.87 28.83
N SER A 4 11.72 -14.65 29.31
CA SER A 4 12.61 -13.57 28.83
C SER A 4 12.98 -13.71 27.34
N SER A 5 12.90 -14.92 26.78
CA SER A 5 13.11 -15.22 25.35
C SER A 5 12.06 -14.57 24.44
N ASN A 6 10.78 -14.61 24.82
CA ASN A 6 9.68 -14.03 24.03
C ASN A 6 9.81 -12.50 23.90
N HIS A 7 10.38 -11.84 24.91
CA HIS A 7 10.57 -10.39 24.89
C HIS A 7 11.70 -9.96 23.94
N GLN A 8 12.74 -10.79 23.75
CA GLN A 8 13.83 -10.52 22.81
C GLN A 8 13.38 -10.72 21.35
N VAL A 9 12.68 -11.83 21.07
CA VAL A 9 12.10 -12.09 19.75
C VAL A 9 11.17 -10.96 19.34
N TYR A 10 10.27 -10.54 20.24
CA TYR A 10 9.36 -9.43 19.97
C TYR A 10 10.07 -8.10 19.64
N LYS A 11 11.14 -7.76 20.35
CA LYS A 11 11.91 -6.54 20.05
C LYS A 11 12.54 -6.60 18.66
N ALA A 12 13.09 -7.75 18.29
CA ALA A 12 13.67 -7.96 16.97
C ALA A 12 12.60 -7.81 15.87
N GLU A 13 11.46 -8.50 16.00
CA GLU A 13 10.34 -8.43 15.06
C GLU A 13 9.79 -6.99 14.93
N LYS A 14 9.70 -6.25 16.03
CA LYS A 14 9.30 -4.85 16.01
C LYS A 14 10.29 -3.98 15.21
N THR A 15 11.58 -4.17 15.41
CA THR A 15 12.61 -3.45 14.64
C THR A 15 12.52 -3.79 13.16
N ILE A 16 12.29 -5.05 12.80
CA ILE A 16 12.07 -5.46 11.41
C ILE A 16 10.85 -4.75 10.83
N ASN A 17 9.72 -4.73 11.55
CA ASN A 17 8.51 -4.03 11.12
C ASN A 17 8.74 -2.52 10.92
N ASP A 18 9.51 -1.86 11.79
CA ASP A 18 9.82 -0.44 11.64
C ASP A 18 10.70 -0.16 10.41
N VAL A 19 11.67 -1.02 10.11
CA VAL A 19 12.49 -0.95 8.89
C VAL A 19 11.63 -1.19 7.65
N LEU A 20 10.79 -2.23 7.65
CA LEU A 20 9.87 -2.53 6.56
C LEU A 20 8.89 -1.38 6.31
N PHE A 21 8.36 -0.77 7.37
CA PHE A 21 7.52 0.41 7.25
C PHE A 21 8.25 1.58 6.58
N GLY A 22 9.49 1.85 6.98
CA GLY A 22 10.31 2.90 6.37
C GLY A 22 10.60 2.63 4.89
N LEU A 23 10.92 1.38 4.53
CA LEU A 23 11.13 0.97 3.14
C LEU A 23 9.85 1.10 2.30
N CYS A 24 8.71 0.64 2.82
CA CYS A 24 7.40 0.82 2.16
C CYS A 24 7.10 2.29 1.95
N LEU A 25 7.30 3.15 2.98
CA LEU A 25 7.09 4.58 2.87
C LEU A 25 7.95 5.21 1.78
N PHE A 26 9.25 4.87 1.75
CA PHE A 26 10.16 5.37 0.73
C PHE A 26 9.72 4.96 -0.68
N ILE A 27 9.39 3.68 -0.89
CA ILE A 27 8.98 3.18 -2.21
C ILE A 27 7.62 3.75 -2.61
N THR A 28 6.66 3.90 -1.68
CA THR A 28 5.38 4.57 -1.95
C THR A 28 5.61 6.00 -2.43
N LEU A 29 6.46 6.77 -1.75
CA LEU A 29 6.74 8.15 -2.15
C LEU A 29 7.43 8.21 -3.53
N ALA A 30 8.36 7.30 -3.81
CA ALA A 30 8.99 7.20 -5.12
C ALA A 30 7.97 6.85 -6.23
N ALA A 31 7.10 5.87 -5.98
CA ALA A 31 6.04 5.47 -6.91
C ALA A 31 5.07 6.63 -7.18
N LEU A 32 4.61 7.32 -6.14
CA LEU A 32 3.76 8.51 -6.28
C LEU A 32 4.47 9.61 -7.08
N GLY A 33 5.75 9.85 -6.82
CA GLY A 33 6.54 10.81 -7.59
C GLY A 33 6.56 10.48 -9.08
N MET A 34 6.80 9.22 -9.44
CA MET A 34 6.80 8.77 -10.83
C MET A 34 5.42 8.94 -11.49
N VAL A 35 4.34 8.53 -10.81
CA VAL A 35 2.99 8.66 -11.38
C VAL A 35 2.58 10.12 -11.54
N LEU A 36 2.93 10.98 -10.57
CA LEU A 36 2.69 12.43 -10.68
C LEU A 36 3.46 13.01 -11.88
N THR A 37 4.72 12.64 -12.06
CA THR A 37 5.50 13.09 -13.24
C THR A 37 4.91 12.57 -14.55
N GLN A 38 4.44 11.33 -14.60
CA GLN A 38 3.77 10.75 -15.79
C GLN A 38 2.45 11.49 -16.10
N PHE A 39 1.67 11.83 -15.08
CA PHE A 39 0.43 12.57 -15.24
C PHE A 39 0.67 13.98 -15.77
N PHE A 40 1.54 14.76 -15.10
CA PHE A 40 1.80 16.14 -15.52
C PHE A 40 2.59 16.25 -16.83
N SER A 41 3.34 15.22 -17.21
CA SER A 41 4.00 15.14 -18.51
C SER A 41 3.08 14.68 -19.64
N ARG A 42 1.81 14.35 -19.36
CA ARG A 42 0.83 13.90 -20.37
C ARG A 42 1.31 12.69 -21.17
N GLY A 43 2.00 11.76 -20.51
CA GLY A 43 2.48 10.52 -21.13
C GLY A 43 3.84 10.62 -21.83
N ASP A 44 4.51 11.79 -21.80
CA ASP A 44 5.88 11.93 -22.31
C ASP A 44 6.92 11.20 -21.42
N PHE A 45 6.55 10.86 -20.18
CA PHE A 45 7.37 10.07 -19.28
C PHE A 45 7.01 8.57 -19.36
N PRO A 46 7.99 7.66 -19.40
CA PRO A 46 7.73 6.22 -19.53
C PRO A 46 6.90 5.69 -18.35
N PRO A 47 6.02 4.69 -18.59
CA PRO A 47 5.22 4.09 -17.53
C PRO A 47 6.10 3.53 -16.41
N PRO A 48 5.75 3.78 -15.14
CA PRO A 48 6.49 3.25 -14.00
C PRO A 48 6.40 1.73 -13.98
N ARG A 49 7.54 1.06 -14.19
CA ARG A 49 7.64 -0.42 -14.06
C ARG A 49 7.79 -0.88 -12.61
N ILE A 50 7.71 0.05 -11.65
CA ILE A 50 7.92 -0.25 -10.23
C ILE A 50 6.71 -0.93 -9.61
N ASP A 51 5.54 -0.87 -10.26
CA ASP A 51 4.26 -1.22 -9.64
C ASP A 51 4.26 -2.65 -9.10
N THR A 52 4.70 -3.64 -9.88
CA THR A 52 4.80 -5.04 -9.41
C THR A 52 5.74 -5.19 -8.21
N PHE A 53 6.89 -4.52 -8.23
CA PHE A 53 7.84 -4.54 -7.12
C PHE A 53 7.25 -3.87 -5.88
N TYR A 54 6.61 -2.72 -6.06
CA TYR A 54 5.95 -1.96 -5.01
C TYR A 54 4.84 -2.77 -4.33
N ILE A 55 3.94 -3.38 -5.11
CA ILE A 55 2.86 -4.23 -4.60
C ILE A 55 3.43 -5.43 -3.83
N GLY A 56 4.50 -6.06 -4.34
CA GLY A 56 5.19 -7.14 -3.65
C GLY A 56 5.74 -6.71 -2.28
N VAL A 57 6.41 -5.55 -2.22
CA VAL A 57 6.95 -5.02 -0.96
C VAL A 57 5.83 -4.67 0.03
N LEU A 58 4.73 -4.06 -0.44
CA LEU A 58 3.56 -3.79 0.39
C LEU A 58 2.93 -5.07 0.94
N LEU A 59 2.84 -6.12 0.13
CA LEU A 59 2.31 -7.41 0.55
C LEU A 59 3.16 -8.02 1.66
N VAL A 60 4.49 -8.02 1.49
CA VAL A 60 5.43 -8.50 2.52
C VAL A 60 5.27 -7.72 3.82
N TYR A 61 5.22 -6.39 3.76
CA TYR A 61 4.99 -5.56 4.94
C TYR A 61 3.63 -5.84 5.59
N SER A 62 2.56 -5.93 4.81
CA SER A 62 1.21 -6.18 5.30
C SER A 62 1.10 -7.53 6.01
N LEU A 63 1.71 -8.59 5.45
CA LEU A 63 1.78 -9.91 6.06
C LEU A 63 2.64 -9.92 7.33
N HIS A 64 3.82 -9.30 7.30
CA HIS A 64 4.71 -9.24 8.46
C HIS A 64 4.06 -8.49 9.63
N LYS A 65 3.38 -7.37 9.35
CA LYS A 65 2.62 -6.62 10.35
C LYS A 65 1.50 -7.47 10.96
N GLU A 66 0.80 -8.26 10.15
CA GLU A 66 -0.27 -9.14 10.65
C GLU A 66 0.29 -10.31 11.47
N ALA A 67 1.46 -10.86 11.11
CA ALA A 67 2.16 -11.85 11.91
C ALA A 67 2.60 -11.29 13.28
N LEU A 68 3.17 -10.08 13.31
CA LEU A 68 3.49 -9.37 14.56
C LEU A 68 2.24 -9.16 15.42
N ARG A 69 1.08 -8.93 14.79
CA ARG A 69 -0.20 -8.78 15.48
C ARG A 69 -0.69 -10.08 16.12
N TRP A 70 -0.45 -11.25 15.53
CA TRP A 70 -0.76 -12.53 16.17
C TRP A 70 0.13 -12.80 17.38
N LEU A 71 1.39 -12.34 17.36
CA LEU A 71 2.29 -12.40 18.51
C LEU A 71 1.88 -11.43 19.64
N GLN A 72 1.23 -10.33 19.29
CA GLN A 72 0.78 -9.30 20.23
C GLN A 72 -0.71 -9.48 20.58
N GLU A 73 -1.03 -10.45 21.42
CA GLU A 73 -2.36 -10.54 22.06
C GLU A 73 -2.67 -9.20 22.80
N LYS A 74 -3.61 -8.42 22.24
CA LYS A 74 -4.31 -7.26 22.87
C LYS A 74 -3.56 -5.95 23.16
N GLY A 75 -2.37 -5.69 22.60
CA GLY A 75 -1.50 -4.63 23.13
C GLY A 75 -1.52 -3.20 22.55
N SER A 76 -1.85 -2.95 21.28
CA SER A 76 -1.67 -1.58 20.74
C SER A 76 -2.51 -1.26 19.51
N GLU A 77 -3.62 -0.55 19.72
CA GLU A 77 -4.45 0.01 18.64
C GLU A 77 -3.71 1.08 17.80
N SER A 78 -2.68 1.74 18.34
CA SER A 78 -2.00 2.82 17.62
C SER A 78 -1.10 2.31 16.49
N GLN A 79 -0.54 1.10 16.60
CA GLN A 79 0.23 0.45 15.54
C GLN A 79 -0.68 -0.12 14.44
N GLN A 80 -1.98 -0.23 14.71
CA GLN A 80 -2.99 -0.82 13.83
C GLN A 80 -3.24 0.05 12.58
N ARG A 81 -3.22 1.38 12.69
CA ARG A 81 -3.63 2.30 11.60
C ARG A 81 -2.52 2.67 10.62
N LYS A 82 -1.24 2.45 10.97
CA LYS A 82 -0.10 2.90 10.14
C LYS A 82 -0.10 2.37 8.70
N GLY A 83 -0.66 1.18 8.49
CA GLY A 83 -0.74 0.57 7.15
C GLY A 83 -1.87 1.13 6.30
N GLU A 84 -2.97 1.55 6.93
CA GLU A 84 -4.13 2.09 6.21
C GLU A 84 -3.81 3.43 5.53
N TYR A 85 -2.82 4.18 6.05
CA TYR A 85 -2.34 5.41 5.43
C TYR A 85 -1.84 5.20 3.99
N PHE A 86 -1.26 4.05 3.65
CA PHE A 86 -0.86 3.77 2.27
C PHE A 86 -2.07 3.77 1.35
N VAL A 87 -3.13 3.06 1.74
CA VAL A 87 -4.39 3.01 0.98
C VAL A 87 -5.00 4.41 0.87
N TYR A 88 -5.05 5.16 1.98
CA TYR A 88 -5.63 6.50 1.99
C TYR A 88 -4.87 7.49 1.11
N ILE A 89 -3.53 7.47 1.13
CA ILE A 89 -2.72 8.33 0.29
C ILE A 89 -3.01 8.03 -1.18
N TRP A 90 -3.05 6.75 -1.58
CA TRP A 90 -3.35 6.37 -2.97
C TRP A 90 -4.77 6.80 -3.39
N ILE A 91 -5.79 6.55 -2.57
CA ILE A 91 -7.17 7.00 -2.85
C ILE A 91 -7.22 8.52 -3.01
N ILE A 92 -6.64 9.28 -2.08
CA ILE A 92 -6.68 10.74 -2.10
C ILE A 92 -5.97 11.27 -3.35
N ILE A 93 -4.77 10.76 -3.67
CA ILE A 93 -4.01 11.22 -4.83
C ILE A 93 -4.73 10.86 -6.13
N THR A 94 -5.25 9.64 -6.30
CA THR A 94 -6.04 9.28 -7.49
C THR A 94 -7.26 10.18 -7.63
N ALA A 95 -8.02 10.40 -6.57
CA ALA A 95 -9.19 11.27 -6.60
C ALA A 95 -8.83 12.71 -6.97
N LEU A 96 -7.74 13.25 -6.43
CA LEU A 96 -7.26 14.59 -6.76
C LEU A 96 -6.86 14.70 -8.23
N LEU A 97 -6.20 13.69 -8.81
CA LEU A 97 -5.79 13.73 -10.21
C LEU A 97 -6.98 13.60 -11.17
N TYR A 98 -8.00 12.81 -10.82
CA TYR A 98 -9.27 12.82 -11.54
C TYR A 98 -9.96 14.19 -11.46
N LEU A 99 -9.98 14.80 -10.28
CA LEU A 99 -10.55 16.13 -10.09
C LEU A 99 -9.80 17.19 -10.92
N ILE A 100 -8.46 17.17 -10.90
CA ILE A 100 -7.63 18.06 -11.72
C ILE A 100 -7.96 17.85 -13.19
N ASN A 101 -7.94 16.61 -13.68
CA ASN A 101 -8.25 16.31 -15.07
C ASN A 101 -9.64 16.82 -15.47
N PHE A 102 -10.66 16.60 -14.64
CA PHE A 102 -12.02 17.10 -14.84
C PHE A 102 -12.08 18.63 -14.91
N LEU A 103 -11.44 19.34 -13.96
CA LEU A 103 -11.39 20.80 -13.94
C LEU A 103 -10.63 21.38 -15.15
N THR A 104 -9.69 20.63 -15.70
CA THR A 104 -8.95 21.00 -16.92
C THR A 104 -9.60 20.51 -18.21
N HIS A 105 -10.87 20.07 -18.18
CA HIS A 105 -11.59 19.59 -19.37
C HIS A 105 -10.85 18.46 -20.10
N ASP A 106 -10.41 17.46 -19.34
CA ASP A 106 -9.69 16.28 -19.83
C ASP A 106 -8.32 16.55 -20.47
N TYR A 107 -7.74 17.73 -20.25
CA TYR A 107 -6.43 18.11 -20.80
C TYR A 107 -5.31 17.10 -20.52
N PHE A 108 -5.29 16.46 -19.35
CA PHE A 108 -4.27 15.48 -18.97
C PHE A 108 -4.58 14.05 -19.45
N SER A 109 -5.77 13.82 -20.01
CA SER A 109 -6.15 12.55 -20.62
C SER A 109 -5.66 12.42 -22.07
N TYR A 110 -5.13 13.51 -22.65
CA TYR A 110 -4.60 13.53 -24.01
C TYR A 110 -3.12 13.95 -24.04
N SER A 111 -2.35 13.30 -24.90
CA SER A 111 -0.94 13.61 -25.15
C SER A 111 -0.82 14.89 -25.99
N GLN A 112 0.42 15.35 -26.19
CA GLN A 112 0.68 16.48 -27.09
C GLN A 112 0.27 16.20 -28.54
N SER A 113 0.25 14.93 -28.95
CA SER A 113 -0.20 14.46 -30.27
C SER A 113 -1.72 14.24 -30.35
N GLY A 114 -2.46 14.44 -29.25
CA GLY A 114 -3.92 14.23 -29.18
C GLY A 114 -4.32 12.77 -28.96
N GLU A 115 -3.38 11.90 -28.63
CA GLU A 115 -3.65 10.49 -28.31
C GLU A 115 -4.11 10.36 -26.85
N GLN A 116 -5.02 9.43 -26.58
CA GLN A 116 -5.51 9.19 -25.23
C GLN A 116 -4.42 8.53 -24.37
N VAL A 117 -4.16 9.08 -23.19
CA VAL A 117 -3.14 8.60 -22.26
C VAL A 117 -3.77 7.72 -21.19
N ALA A 118 -3.17 6.55 -20.93
CA ALA A 118 -3.70 5.57 -19.97
C ALA A 118 -3.39 5.88 -18.50
N THR A 119 -2.65 6.94 -18.18
CA THR A 119 -2.10 7.22 -16.83
C THR A 119 -3.16 7.19 -15.72
N LEU A 120 -4.34 7.76 -15.93
CA LEU A 120 -5.42 7.77 -14.93
C LEU A 120 -5.99 6.36 -14.70
N ALA A 121 -6.10 5.54 -15.75
CA ALA A 121 -6.55 4.17 -15.65
C ALA A 121 -5.51 3.30 -14.93
N GLU A 122 -4.24 3.41 -15.34
CA GLU A 122 -3.10 2.73 -14.70
C GLU A 122 -3.05 3.04 -13.20
N MET A 123 -3.14 4.32 -12.85
CA MET A 123 -3.16 4.74 -11.45
C MET A 123 -4.37 4.19 -10.68
N SER A 124 -5.54 4.11 -11.31
CA SER A 124 -6.72 3.51 -10.69
C SER A 124 -6.48 2.04 -10.38
N PHE A 125 -5.87 1.30 -11.30
CA PHE A 125 -5.47 -0.09 -11.06
C PHE A 125 -4.48 -0.19 -9.90
N THR A 126 -3.41 0.61 -9.87
CA THR A 126 -2.45 0.61 -8.76
C THR A 126 -3.12 0.90 -7.42
N THR A 127 -4.03 1.88 -7.35
CA THR A 127 -4.77 2.20 -6.13
C THR A 127 -5.66 1.04 -5.68
N LEU A 128 -6.33 0.37 -6.63
CA LEU A 128 -7.13 -0.82 -6.35
C LEU A 128 -6.27 -2.01 -5.88
N GLU A 129 -5.10 -2.21 -6.47
CA GLU A 129 -4.15 -3.25 -6.05
C GLU A 129 -3.63 -3.00 -4.64
N VAL A 130 -3.25 -1.75 -4.32
CA VAL A 130 -2.86 -1.36 -2.97
C VAL A 130 -4.00 -1.65 -1.99
N GLY A 131 -5.23 -1.24 -2.31
CA GLY A 131 -6.41 -1.57 -1.50
C GLY A 131 -6.62 -3.08 -1.37
N GLY A 132 -6.43 -3.81 -2.46
CA GLY A 132 -6.53 -5.27 -2.56
C GLY A 132 -5.56 -5.99 -1.64
N VAL A 133 -4.31 -5.53 -1.52
CA VAL A 133 -3.32 -6.09 -0.59
C VAL A 133 -3.82 -6.03 0.86
N PHE A 134 -4.38 -4.88 1.28
CA PHE A 134 -4.87 -4.73 2.66
C PHE A 134 -6.18 -5.47 2.91
N LEU A 135 -7.07 -5.54 1.92
CA LEU A 135 -8.28 -6.36 2.00
C LEU A 135 -7.93 -7.85 2.09
N PHE A 136 -6.99 -8.31 1.25
CA PHE A 136 -6.52 -9.69 1.23
C PHE A 136 -5.95 -10.10 2.58
N THR A 137 -5.04 -9.32 3.17
CA THR A 137 -4.47 -9.66 4.48
C THR A 137 -5.51 -9.64 5.59
N ARG A 138 -6.52 -8.76 5.51
CA ARG A 138 -7.64 -8.74 6.46
C ARG A 138 -8.55 -9.96 6.33
N LEU A 139 -8.89 -10.36 5.11
CA LEU A 139 -9.67 -11.57 4.84
C LEU A 139 -8.91 -12.84 5.25
N PHE A 140 -7.62 -12.91 4.94
CA PHE A 140 -6.74 -14.00 5.36
C PHE A 140 -6.77 -14.21 6.88
N LYS A 141 -6.73 -13.12 7.64
CA LYS A 141 -6.87 -13.17 9.10
C LYS A 141 -8.25 -13.64 9.56
N ILE A 142 -9.33 -13.17 8.95
CA ILE A 142 -10.69 -13.63 9.31
C ILE A 142 -10.82 -15.13 9.04
N ALA A 143 -10.31 -15.59 7.90
CA ALA A 143 -10.30 -17.01 7.53
C ALA A 143 -9.47 -17.85 8.51
N SER A 144 -8.28 -17.38 8.91
CA SER A 144 -7.44 -18.11 9.87
C SER A 144 -8.13 -18.24 11.22
N LEU A 145 -8.74 -17.15 11.74
CA LEU A 145 -9.51 -17.19 12.98
C LEU A 145 -10.67 -18.18 12.93
N TYR A 146 -11.38 -18.24 11.81
CA TYR A 146 -12.50 -19.17 11.64
C TYR A 146 -12.03 -20.64 11.63
N LEU A 147 -10.93 -20.94 10.95
CA LEU A 147 -10.32 -22.27 10.92
C LEU A 147 -9.81 -22.72 12.29
N PHE A 148 -9.21 -21.81 13.07
CA PHE A 148 -8.76 -22.13 14.43
C PHE A 148 -9.93 -22.28 15.41
N ALA A 149 -11.00 -21.49 15.25
CA ALA A 149 -12.20 -21.59 16.08
C ALA A 149 -12.98 -22.89 15.85
N GLN A 150 -12.96 -23.45 14.64
CA GLN A 150 -13.63 -24.73 14.33
C GLN A 150 -12.85 -25.96 14.84
N LYS A 151 -11.59 -25.78 15.25
CA LYS A 151 -10.69 -26.87 15.68
C LYS A 151 -10.64 -27.07 17.20
N ASN A 152 -11.32 -26.21 17.96
CA ASN A 152 -11.52 -26.29 19.42
C ASN A 152 -13.00 -26.57 19.72
#